data_AF-A0A402AI36-F1
#
_entry.id   AF-A0A402AI36-F1
#
_cell.length_a   1.000
_cell.length_b   1.000
_cell.length_c   1.000
_cell.angle_alpha   90.00
_cell.angle_beta   90.00
_cell.angle_gamma   90.00
#
_symmetry.space_group_name_H-M   'P 1'
#
loop_
_entity.id
_entity.type
_entity.pdbx_description
1 polymer ?
#
loop_
_entity_poly.entity_id
_entity_poly.type
_entity_poly.pdbx_seq_one_letter_code
_entity_poly.pdbx_strand_id
1 'polypeptide(L)' 'MGGWICNLLRGMRMLFQDKNVVITGAGRGIGKRLALGFAEQGATVLVHYAHARQGQKKW' A
#
# COMPACT_ATOMS: atom_id res chain seq x y z
N MET A 1 -14.89 30.19 18.28
CA MET A 1 -14.47 28.98 19.03
C MET A 1 -14.45 27.69 18.16
N GLY A 2 -14.11 27.74 16.86
CA GLY A 2 -14.20 26.56 15.95
C GLY A 2 -12.89 26.06 15.32
N GLY A 3 -11.76 26.71 15.56
CA GLY A 3 -10.50 26.42 14.84
C GLY A 3 -9.82 25.10 15.22
N TRP A 4 -10.01 24.62 16.45
CA TRP A 4 -9.32 23.44 16.98
C TRP A 4 -9.83 22.12 16.39
N ILE A 5 -11.14 22.03 16.10
CA ILE A 5 -11.72 20.84 15.47
C ILE A 5 -11.19 20.67 14.04
N CYS A 6 -11.09 21.77 13.28
CA CYS A 6 -10.54 21.75 11.93
C CYS A 6 -9.06 21.37 11.92
N ASN A 7 -8.31 21.77 12.95
CA ASN A 7 -6.90 21.40 13.06
C ASN A 7 -6.72 19.92 13.44
N LEU A 8 -7.57 19.40 14.32
CA LEU A 8 -7.60 17.98 14.70
C LEU A 8 -7.96 17.08 13.50
N LEU A 9 -9.00 17.45 12.74
CA LEU A 9 -9.41 16.72 11.54
C LEU A 9 -8.35 16.76 10.43
N ARG A 10 -7.59 17.85 10.31
CA ARG A 10 -6.43 17.92 9.41
C ARG A 10 -5.33 16.93 9.81
N GLY A 11 -5.10 16.71 11.10
CA GLY A 11 -4.14 15.73 11.59
C GLY A 11 -4.56 14.27 11.36
N MET A 12 -5.87 14.00 11.22
CA MET A 12 -6.42 12.66 10.99
C MET A 12 -6.47 12.24 9.52
N ARG A 13 -5.97 13.08 8.60
CA ARG A 13 -6.03 12.78 7.18
C ARG A 13 -4.91 11.82 6.79
N MET A 14 -5.32 10.68 6.25
CA MET A 14 -4.41 9.67 5.72
C MET A 14 -3.63 10.23 4.52
N LEU A 15 -2.32 9.97 4.47
CA LEU A 15 -1.42 10.64 3.52
C LEU A 15 -1.73 10.28 2.06
N PHE A 16 -2.19 9.06 1.81
CA PHE A 16 -2.41 8.51 0.46
C PHE A 16 -3.88 8.20 0.18
N GLN A 17 -4.80 8.84 0.91
CA GLN A 17 -6.24 8.74 0.64
C GLN A 17 -6.55 9.07 -0.83
N ASP A 18 -7.37 8.24 -1.46
CA ASP A 18 -7.84 8.36 -2.84
C ASP A 18 -6.71 8.29 -3.89
N LYS A 19 -5.57 7.69 -3.54
CA LYS A 19 -4.46 7.42 -4.47
C LYS A 19 -4.42 5.96 -4.87
N ASN A 20 -4.08 5.72 -6.14
CA ASN A 20 -3.80 4.39 -6.67
C ASN A 20 -2.29 4.19 -6.72
N VAL A 21 -1.79 3.10 -6.14
CA VAL A 21 -0.36 2.80 -6.05
C VAL A 21 -0.09 1.40 -6.61
N VAL A 22 0.89 1.28 -7.51
CA VAL A 22 1.35 0.00 -8.06
C VAL A 22 2.67 -0.39 -7.42
N ILE A 23 2.75 -1.58 -6.84
CA ILE A 23 3.97 -2.10 -6.23
C ILE A 23 4.35 -3.43 -6.87
N THR A 24 5.52 -3.46 -7.49
CA THR A 24 6.16 -4.68 -8.01
C THR A 24 7.08 -5.29 -6.96
N GLY A 25 7.31 -6.60 -7.03
CA GLY A 25 8.09 -7.32 -6.01
C GLY A 25 7.39 -7.41 -4.65
N ALA A 26 6.06 -7.27 -4.60
CA ALA A 26 5.28 -7.21 -3.36
C ALA A 26 5.15 -8.54 -2.60
N GLY A 27 5.74 -9.63 -3.10
CA GLY A 27 5.57 -10.98 -2.54
C GLY A 27 6.24 -11.20 -1.18
N ARG A 28 7.28 -10.43 -0.84
CA ARG A 28 8.01 -10.53 0.44
C ARG A 28 8.81 -9.28 0.77
N GLY A 29 9.40 -9.28 1.98
CA GLY A 29 10.38 -8.28 2.39
C GLY A 29 9.87 -6.85 2.28
N ILE A 30 10.66 -6.00 1.65
CA ILE A 30 10.39 -4.56 1.50
C ILE A 30 9.13 -4.31 0.67
N GLY A 31 8.97 -4.99 -0.47
CA GLY A 31 7.80 -4.81 -1.33
C GLY A 31 6.48 -5.10 -0.60
N LYS A 32 6.45 -6.16 0.21
CA LYS A 32 5.28 -6.49 1.05
C LYS A 32 5.00 -5.39 2.09
N ARG A 33 6.04 -4.90 2.77
CA ARG A 33 5.88 -3.84 3.78
C ARG A 33 5.45 -2.51 3.18
N LEU A 34 5.94 -2.16 2.00
CA LEU A 34 5.48 -0.97 1.27
C LEU A 34 4.00 -1.10 0.91
N ALA A 35 3.58 -2.25 0.37
CA ALA A 35 2.16 -2.46 0.03
C ALA A 35 1.23 -2.30 1.22
N LEU A 36 1.61 -2.85 2.37
CA LEU A 36 0.86 -2.69 3.60
C LEU A 36 0.86 -1.23 4.08
N GLY A 37 2.04 -0.57 4.14
CA GLY A 37 2.12 0.81 4.60
C GLY A 37 1.35 1.81 3.73
N PHE A 38 1.34 1.63 2.41
CA PHE A 38 0.52 2.47 1.51
C PHE A 38 -0.98 2.22 1.70
N ALA A 39 -1.39 0.96 1.85
CA ALA A 39 -2.79 0.61 2.11
C ALA A 39 -3.25 1.14 3.48
N GLU A 40 -2.41 0.99 4.51
CA GLU A 40 -2.63 1.55 5.84
C GLU A 40 -2.81 3.06 5.78
N GLN A 41 -2.13 3.76 4.87
CA GLN A 41 -2.25 5.22 4.66
C GLN A 41 -3.36 5.61 3.66
N GLY A 42 -4.30 4.72 3.39
CA GLY A 42 -5.53 5.01 2.64
C GLY A 42 -5.44 4.86 1.11
N ALA A 43 -4.33 4.30 0.60
CA ALA A 43 -4.21 4.06 -0.84
C ALA A 43 -4.95 2.79 -1.29
N THR A 44 -5.44 2.80 -2.52
CA THR A 44 -5.78 1.58 -3.26
C THR A 44 -4.51 1.03 -3.89
N VAL A 45 -4.08 -0.16 -3.47
CA VAL A 45 -2.79 -0.73 -3.86
C VAL A 45 -2.96 -1.94 -4.78
N LEU A 46 -2.38 -1.86 -5.98
CA LEU A 46 -2.19 -3.00 -6.87
C LEU A 46 -0.83 -3.63 -6.59
N VAL A 47 -0.82 -4.94 -6.30
CA VAL A 47 0.38 -5.70 -6.00
C VAL A 47 0.73 -6.66 -7.14
N HIS A 48 1.98 -6.66 -7.55
CA HIS A 48 2.52 -7.60 -8.53
C HIS A 48 3.80 -8.25 -7.98
N TYR A 49 3.93 -9.57 -8.10
CA TYR A 49 5.13 -10.30 -7.72
C TYR A 49 5.31 -11.55 -8.57
N ALA A 50 6.56 -11.91 -8.85
CA ALA A 50 6.86 -13.13 -9.58
C ALA A 50 6.69 -14.36 -8.66
N HIS A 51 5.92 -15.35 -9.11
CA HIS A 51 6.00 -16.68 -8.56
C HIS A 51 7.27 -17.34 -9.08
N ALA A 52 8.21 -17.69 -8.20
CA ALA A 52 9.22 -18.67 -8.56
C ALA A 52 8.47 -19.98 -8.85
N ARG A 53 8.52 -20.45 -10.10
CA ARG A 53 8.07 -21.79 -10.49
C ARG A 53 8.73 -22.83 -9.57
N GLN A 54 8.06 -23.27 -8.51
CA GLN A 54 8.40 -24.55 -7.90
C GLN A 54 7.89 -25.62 -8.86
N GLY A 55 8.82 -26.18 -9.64
CA GLY A 55 8.58 -27.36 -10.48
C GLY A 55 7.63 -27.15 -11.66
N GLN A 56 8.10 -26.54 -12.75
CA GLN A 56 7.50 -26.84 -14.06
C GLN A 56 8.32 -27.98 -14.67
N LYS A 57 7.74 -29.19 -14.65
CA LYS A 57 8.12 -30.24 -15.59
C LYS A 57 7.96 -29.64 -16.99
N LYS A 58 9.07 -29.49 -17.71
CA LYS A 58 9.05 -29.40 -19.16
C LYS A 58 8.77 -30.81 -19.67
N TRP A 59 7.76 -30.94 -20.53
CA TRP A 59 7.65 -32.08 -21.42
C TRP A 59 8.83 -32.07 -22.39
#